data_AF-A0A3P6GPM7-F1
#
_entry.id   AF-A0A3P6GPM7-F1
#
_cell.length_a   1.000
_cell.length_b   1.000
_cell.length_c   1.000
_cell.angle_alpha   90.00
_cell.angle_beta   90.00
_cell.angle_gamma   90.00
#
_symmetry.space_group_name_H-M   'P 1'
#
loop_
_entity.id
_entity.type
_entity.pdbx_description
1 polymer ?
#
loop_
_entity_poly.entity_id
_entity_poly.type
_entity_poly.pdbx_seq_one_letter_code
_entity_poly.pdbx_strand_id
1 'polypeptide(L)'
;MMKRPIKEVYGSDASEGFNKGKAETVERYRDLLRLSNEHRLSEIEWHQAASKANSIASQIELLEEIIKAKGKFDFTAELEKLKEELMEADGMLADVKVKVPDWCKLEEKWLLDE
;
A
#
# COMPACT_ATOMS: atom_id res chain seq x y z
N MET A 1 36.05 -31.31 18.41
CA MET A 1 35.30 -32.29 17.59
C MET A 1 34.45 -31.48 16.62
N MET A 2 34.69 -31.54 15.30
CA MET A 2 33.80 -30.88 14.33
C MET A 2 32.44 -31.59 14.35
N LYS A 3 31.35 -30.83 14.52
CA LYS A 3 30.00 -31.37 14.38
C LYS A 3 29.79 -31.74 12.90
N ARG A 4 29.04 -32.82 12.65
CA ARG A 4 28.76 -33.25 11.27
C ARG A 4 27.84 -32.20 10.62
N PRO A 5 28.11 -31.74 9.39
CA PRO A 5 27.32 -30.68 8.73
C PRO A 5 25.81 -30.95 8.71
N ILE A 6 25.41 -32.20 8.48
CA ILE A 6 23.99 -32.63 8.51
C ILE A 6 23.32 -32.35 9.87
N LYS A 7 24.07 -32.50 10.96
CA LYS A 7 23.55 -32.28 12.32
C LYS A 7 23.34 -30.79 12.62
N GLU A 8 24.09 -29.91 11.96
CA GLU A 8 23.89 -28.46 12.08
C GLU A 8 22.69 -27.98 11.26
N VAL A 9 22.48 -28.59 10.08
CA VAL A 9 21.38 -28.21 9.19
C VAL A 9 20.04 -28.81 9.65
N TYR A 10 20.00 -30.09 10.03
CA TYR A 10 18.75 -30.83 10.28
C TYR A 10 18.63 -31.40 11.70
N GLY A 11 19.59 -31.16 12.58
CA GLY A 11 19.56 -31.73 13.93
C GLY A 11 19.98 -33.21 13.98
N SER A 12 19.71 -33.83 15.12
CA SER A 12 20.22 -35.16 15.49
C SER A 12 19.40 -36.31 14.90
N ASP A 13 18.13 -36.07 14.56
CA ASP A 13 17.19 -37.05 14.02
C ASP A 13 16.13 -36.39 13.11
N ALA A 14 15.30 -37.23 12.48
CA ALA A 14 14.28 -36.79 11.53
C ALA A 14 13.18 -35.92 12.17
N SER A 15 12.86 -36.11 13.46
CA SER A 15 11.86 -35.32 14.17
C SER A 15 12.37 -33.91 14.44
N GLU A 16 13.63 -33.79 14.87
CA GLU A 16 14.30 -32.50 15.07
C GLU A 16 14.36 -31.71 13.75
N GLY A 17 14.74 -32.38 12.65
CA GLY A 17 14.80 -31.76 11.33
C GLY A 17 13.44 -31.32 10.81
N PHE A 18 12.39 -32.14 10.99
CA PHE A 18 11.02 -31.78 10.60
C PHE A 18 10.50 -30.58 11.38
N ASN A 19 10.67 -30.56 12.71
CA ASN A 19 10.19 -29.47 13.55
C ASN A 19 10.93 -28.15 13.24
N LYS A 20 12.23 -28.22 12.97
CA LYS A 20 13.02 -27.06 12.51
C LYS A 20 12.49 -26.52 11.19
N GLY A 21 12.36 -27.37 10.17
CA GLY A 21 11.85 -26.96 8.86
C GLY A 21 10.42 -26.39 8.92
N LYS A 22 9.55 -26.99 9.76
CA LYS A 22 8.21 -26.46 10.02
C LYS A 22 8.25 -25.06 10.64
N ALA A 23 9.09 -24.83 11.63
CA ALA A 23 9.24 -23.53 12.27
C ALA A 23 9.76 -22.47 11.29
N GLU A 24 10.83 -22.77 10.55
CA GLU A 24 11.39 -21.88 9.54
C GLU A 24 10.39 -21.55 8.43
N THR A 25 9.61 -22.53 7.99
CA THR A 25 8.54 -22.33 6.98
C THR A 25 7.45 -21.41 7.51
N VAL A 26 7.03 -21.58 8.77
CA VAL A 26 6.01 -20.71 9.40
C VAL A 26 6.51 -19.27 9.48
N GLU A 27 7.74 -19.04 9.92
CA GLU A 27 8.32 -17.69 9.97
C GLU A 27 8.43 -17.07 8.58
N ARG A 28 8.87 -17.83 7.58
CA ARG A 28 8.92 -17.36 6.18
C ARG A 28 7.55 -16.90 5.68
N TYR A 29 6.49 -17.69 5.89
CA TYR A 29 5.14 -17.29 5.49
C TYR A 29 4.61 -16.09 6.28
N ARG A 30 4.97 -15.95 7.56
CA ARG A 30 4.61 -14.77 8.36
C ARG A 30 5.24 -13.50 7.78
N ASP A 31 6.53 -13.54 7.41
CA ASP A 31 7.21 -12.40 6.80
C ASP A 31 6.59 -12.02 5.44
N LEU A 32 6.26 -13.02 4.62
CA LEU A 32 5.57 -12.80 3.33
C LEU A 32 4.21 -12.13 3.53
N LEU A 33 3.39 -12.67 4.43
CA LEU A 33 2.08 -12.11 4.75
C LEU A 33 2.18 -10.70 5.32
N ARG A 34 3.21 -10.40 6.12
CA ARG A 34 3.43 -9.06 6.66
C ARG A 34 3.70 -8.07 5.53
N LEU A 35 4.67 -8.34 4.65
CA LEU A 35 5.01 -7.43 3.55
C LEU A 35 3.83 -7.24 2.58
N SER A 36 3.14 -8.32 2.23
CA SER A 36 1.95 -8.26 1.37
C SER A 36 0.85 -7.41 2.00
N ASN A 37 0.59 -7.56 3.30
CA ASN A 37 -0.41 -6.74 3.98
C ASN A 37 0.00 -5.28 4.12
N GLU A 38 1.27 -4.99 4.39
CA GLU A 38 1.77 -3.61 4.47
C GLU A 38 1.58 -2.87 3.14
N HIS A 39 1.87 -3.53 2.03
CA HIS A 39 1.62 -2.99 0.69
C HIS A 39 0.14 -2.75 0.45
N ARG A 40 -0.70 -3.79 0.60
CA ARG A 40 -2.15 -3.70 0.41
C ARG A 40 -2.78 -2.58 1.25
N LEU A 41 -2.37 -2.43 2.51
CA LEU A 41 -2.88 -1.36 3.38
C LEU A 41 -2.46 0.02 2.88
N SER A 42 -1.20 0.18 2.45
CA SER A 42 -0.73 1.45 1.89
C SER A 42 -1.41 1.82 0.56
N GLU A 43 -1.75 0.84 -0.28
CA GLU A 43 -2.53 1.07 -1.50
C GLU A 43 -3.96 1.50 -1.16
N ILE A 44 -4.60 0.89 -0.16
CA ILE A 44 -5.93 1.28 0.29
C ILE A 44 -5.93 2.73 0.80
N GLU A 45 -4.93 3.11 1.60
CA GLU A 45 -4.76 4.49 2.07
C GLU A 45 -4.61 5.46 0.89
N TRP A 46 -3.79 5.11 -0.10
CA TRP A 46 -3.60 5.92 -1.30
C TRP A 46 -4.89 6.06 -2.11
N HIS A 47 -5.62 4.96 -2.33
CA HIS A 47 -6.89 4.98 -3.05
C HIS A 47 -7.95 5.82 -2.34
N GLN A 48 -7.99 5.79 -1.00
CA GLN A 48 -8.92 6.63 -0.24
C GLN A 48 -8.59 8.11 -0.40
N ALA A 49 -7.31 8.50 -0.30
CA ALA A 49 -6.87 9.87 -0.53
C ALA A 49 -7.18 10.34 -1.97
N ALA A 50 -6.87 9.50 -2.96
CA ALA A 50 -7.13 9.77 -4.37
C ALA A 50 -8.63 9.93 -4.66
N SER A 51 -9.46 9.07 -4.07
CA SER A 51 -10.92 9.14 -4.20
C SER A 51 -11.48 10.47 -3.68
N LYS A 52 -10.95 10.95 -2.54
CA LYS A 52 -11.35 12.25 -1.97
C LYS A 52 -10.99 13.41 -2.92
N ALA A 53 -9.74 13.48 -3.39
CA ALA A 53 -9.29 14.51 -4.31
C ALA A 53 -10.11 14.51 -5.61
N ASN A 54 -10.31 13.34 -6.20
CA ASN A 54 -11.11 13.17 -7.43
C ASN A 54 -12.56 13.63 -7.23
N SER A 55 -13.17 13.30 -6.09
CA SER A 55 -14.55 13.72 -5.80
C SER A 55 -14.68 15.25 -5.73
N ILE A 56 -13.72 15.94 -5.11
CA ILE A 56 -13.69 17.40 -5.03
C ILE A 56 -13.47 18.00 -6.42
N ALA A 57 -12.53 17.45 -7.19
CA ALA A 57 -12.26 17.89 -8.56
C ALA A 57 -13.51 17.79 -9.46
N SER A 58 -14.26 16.69 -9.36
CA SER A 58 -15.54 16.54 -10.10
C SER A 58 -16.61 17.54 -9.65
N GLN A 59 -16.65 17.90 -8.35
CA GLN A 59 -17.58 18.93 -7.86
C GLN A 59 -17.23 20.32 -8.41
N ILE A 60 -15.94 20.65 -8.49
CA ILE A 60 -15.46 21.90 -9.10
C ILE A 60 -15.88 21.98 -10.56
N GLU A 61 -15.64 20.92 -11.34
CA GLU A 61 -16.00 20.86 -12.76
C GLU A 61 -17.49 21.12 -12.97
N LEU A 62 -18.35 20.44 -12.21
CA LEU A 62 -19.80 20.64 -12.25
C LEU A 62 -20.20 22.08 -11.89
N LEU A 63 -19.60 22.64 -10.84
CA LEU A 63 -19.93 24.00 -10.38
C LEU A 63 -19.53 25.05 -11.43
N GLU A 64 -18.36 24.89 -12.06
CA GLU A 64 -17.92 25.75 -13.16
C GLU A 64 -18.86 25.69 -14.35
N GLU A 65 -19.34 24.50 -14.72
CA GLU A 65 -20.35 24.34 -15.79
C GLU A 65 -21.67 25.05 -15.45
N ILE A 66 -22.14 24.93 -14.20
CA ILE A 66 -23.36 25.60 -13.74
C ILE A 66 -23.20 27.13 -13.81
N ILE A 67 -22.08 27.66 -13.33
CA ILE A 67 -21.76 29.09 -13.38
C ILE A 67 -21.77 29.58 -14.83
N LYS A 68 -21.10 28.87 -15.74
CA LYS A 68 -21.04 29.17 -17.19
C LYS A 68 -22.43 29.13 -17.84
N ALA A 69 -23.28 28.17 -17.48
CA ALA A 69 -24.56 27.93 -18.16
C ALA A 69 -25.71 28.83 -17.70
N LYS A 70 -25.74 29.23 -16.41
CA LYS A 70 -26.92 29.91 -15.85
C LYS A 70 -26.72 31.33 -15.37
N GLY A 71 -25.51 31.80 -15.03
CA GLY A 71 -25.24 33.19 -14.59
C GLY A 71 -26.16 33.78 -13.50
N LYS A 72 -27.04 32.95 -12.90
CA LYS A 72 -28.17 33.37 -12.05
C LYS A 72 -27.91 33.09 -10.57
N PHE A 73 -26.89 32.28 -10.30
CA PHE A 73 -26.43 31.93 -8.96
C PHE A 73 -24.95 32.29 -8.86
N ASP A 74 -24.60 33.05 -7.83
CA ASP A 74 -23.21 33.34 -7.49
C ASP A 74 -22.69 32.22 -6.60
N PHE A 75 -21.96 31.28 -7.19
CA PHE A 75 -21.28 30.18 -6.50
C PHE A 75 -19.77 30.43 -6.37
N THR A 76 -19.33 31.69 -6.51
CA THR A 76 -17.90 32.00 -6.53
C THR A 76 -17.23 31.64 -5.19
N ALA A 77 -17.93 31.87 -4.08
CA ALA A 77 -17.43 31.52 -2.75
C ALA A 77 -17.28 30.01 -2.55
N GLU A 78 -18.28 29.22 -2.95
CA GLU A 78 -18.23 27.77 -2.91
C GLU A 78 -17.14 27.21 -3.83
N LEU A 79 -16.95 27.81 -5.00
CA LEU A 79 -15.91 27.40 -5.95
C LEU A 79 -14.51 27.59 -5.36
N GLU A 80 -14.24 28.76 -4.77
CA GLU A 80 -12.94 29.02 -4.14
C GLU A 80 -12.70 28.12 -2.93
N LYS A 81 -13.73 27.87 -2.11
CA LYS A 81 -13.64 26.90 -1.00
C LYS A 81 -13.28 25.50 -1.49
N LEU A 82 -13.93 25.01 -2.55
CA LEU A 82 -13.63 23.69 -3.10
C LEU A 82 -12.22 23.62 -3.68
N LYS A 83 -11.69 24.70 -4.29
CA LYS A 83 -10.30 24.74 -4.77
C LYS A 83 -9.29 24.68 -3.63
N GLU A 84 -9.56 25.38 -2.53
CA GLU A 84 -8.74 25.27 -1.31
C GLU A 84 -8.77 23.84 -0.76
N GLU A 85 -9.96 23.23 -0.66
CA GLU A 85 -10.12 21.84 -0.21
C GLU A 85 -9.43 20.84 -1.14
N LEU A 86 -9.44 21.08 -2.45
CA LEU A 86 -8.72 20.25 -3.43
C LEU A 86 -7.22 20.36 -3.21
N MET A 87 -6.68 21.57 -3.03
CA MET A 87 -5.26 21.78 -2.76
C MET A 87 -4.81 21.05 -1.49
N GLU A 88 -5.63 21.09 -0.43
CA GLU A 88 -5.37 20.32 0.80
C GLU A 88 -5.43 18.80 0.54
N ALA A 89 -6.43 18.32 -0.19
CA ALA A 89 -6.59 16.90 -0.51
C ALA A 89 -5.44 16.36 -1.38
N ASP A 90 -4.99 17.14 -2.36
CA ASP A 90 -3.84 16.81 -3.21
C ASP A 90 -2.53 16.80 -2.39
N GLY A 91 -2.38 17.73 -1.45
CA GLY A 91 -1.26 17.72 -0.50
C GLY A 91 -1.25 16.44 0.35
N MET A 92 -2.40 16.06 0.91
CA MET A 92 -2.54 14.80 1.65
C MET A 92 -2.23 13.59 0.78
N LEU A 93 -2.73 13.56 -0.46
CA LEU A 93 -2.48 12.48 -1.41
C LEU A 93 -0.98 12.35 -1.74
N ALA A 94 -0.29 13.47 -1.96
CA ALA A 94 1.14 13.48 -2.22
C ALA A 94 1.99 12.93 -1.05
N ASP A 95 1.49 13.08 0.18
CA ASP A 95 2.14 12.56 1.37
C ASP A 95 1.91 11.05 1.58
N VAL A 96 0.88 10.45 0.94
CA VAL A 96 0.63 9.01 1.05
C VAL A 96 1.63 8.21 0.21
N LYS A 97 2.50 7.46 0.91
CA LYS A 97 3.48 6.58 0.28
C LYS A 97 2.97 5.16 0.17
N VAL A 98 2.77 4.69 -1.06
CA VAL A 98 2.55 3.27 -1.33
C VAL A 98 3.84 2.51 -1.04
N LYS A 99 3.78 1.55 -0.11
CA LYS A 99 4.89 0.70 0.28
C LYS A 99 5.03 -0.42 -0.74
N VAL A 100 6.10 -0.43 -1.51
CA VAL A 100 6.41 -1.53 -2.42
C VAL A 100 7.05 -2.67 -1.62
N PRO A 101 6.53 -3.91 -1.67
CA PRO A 101 7.18 -5.05 -1.05
C PRO A 101 8.58 -5.28 -1.61
N ASP A 102 9.57 -5.39 -0.73
CA ASP A 102 10.92 -5.78 -1.12
C ASP A 102 11.04 -7.30 -1.12
N TRP A 103 10.55 -7.95 -2.18
CA TRP A 103 10.61 -9.40 -2.32
C TRP A 103 12.03 -9.95 -2.35
N CYS A 104 13.01 -9.13 -2.78
CA CYS A 104 14.42 -9.51 -2.79
C CYS A 104 14.96 -9.77 -1.37
N LYS A 105 14.49 -9.04 -0.35
CA LYS A 105 14.84 -9.30 1.05
C LYS A 105 14.41 -10.68 1.55
N LEU A 106 13.38 -11.27 0.93
CA LEU A 106 12.87 -12.61 1.27
C LEU A 106 13.34 -13.67 0.28
N GLU A 107 14.27 -13.35 -0.62
CA GLU A 107 14.74 -14.23 -1.70
C GLU A 107 13.63 -14.64 -2.68
N GLU A 108 12.46 -14.00 -2.64
CA GLU A 108 11.31 -14.31 -3.50
C GLU A 108 11.33 -13.50 -4.80
N LYS A 109 12.44 -13.55 -5.55
CA LYS A 109 12.60 -12.78 -6.79
C LYS A 109 11.56 -13.09 -7.86
N TRP A 110 10.92 -14.26 -7.78
CA TRP A 110 9.86 -14.69 -8.69
C TRP A 110 8.52 -13.95 -8.47
N LEU A 111 8.38 -13.17 -7.37
CA LEU A 111 7.23 -12.31 -7.10
C LEU A 111 7.40 -10.88 -7.66
N LEU A 112 8.53 -10.58 -8.30
CA LEU A 112 8.67 -9.33 -9.05
C LEU A 112 7.91 -9.49 -10.36
N ASP A 113 6.96 -8.60 -10.64
CA ASP A 113 6.36 -8.51 -11.97
C ASP A 113 7.47 -8.19 -12.99
N GLU A 114 7.54 -8.96 -14.09
CA GLU A 114 8.50 -8.78 -15.19
C GLU A 114 8.36 -7.44 -15.92
#